data_AF-A0A924BWZ7-F1
#
_entry.id   AF-A0A924BWZ7-F1
#
_cell.length_a   1.000
_cell.length_b   1.000
_cell.length_c   1.000
_cell.angle_alpha   90.00
_cell.angle_beta   90.00
_cell.angle_gamma   90.00
#
_symmetry.space_group_name_H-M   'P 1'
#
loop_
_entity.id
_entity.type
_entity.pdbx_description
1 polymer ?
#
loop_
_entity_poly.entity_id
_entity_poly.type
_entity_poly.pdbx_seq_one_letter_code
_entity_poly.pdbx_strand_id
1 'polypeptide(L)'
;LRDALDEVAVRPPWGGHPRLAIYGLLEARMSRADLVICAGMIEGVWPANPTPDPLLAPPVLRQLGIPGADFRIGLAAHDLAAALGAPEVVLSHAARDEGGPAIPSRFLLRIRAMLGRALVTETRAVELARAIDIAPPAPTYRRPQPMPSAEQRRVDLSVTAIDRLRGDPYQFYASVILGLKRLDPLDADATAALKGIAVHEVLQAWHEGGTKPGALIPLADKKLGEMSSHPFMRGLWRPRLLDALRWIEVHTRELDDEGREPVSWEQWGEMRVDGVRVFGRADRIDKLADGTLAIVDYKTGSPPSATMVEQGFALQLGVVGLIAQAGGIDGLAGEPGAFEYWSLGRNKDRGFGLVKSPVKAPGNRAAMQPEDFLPTTRVYLREAIARWILGDEPFTARLNPDLPNYSDYDQLMRLDEWQGRAVRGDT
;
A
#
# COMPACT_ATOMS: atom_id res chain seq x y z
N LEU A 1 23.21 -15.29 -8.98
CA LEU A 1 23.31 -13.83 -9.16
C LEU A 1 24.18 -13.20 -8.06
N ARG A 2 23.85 -13.39 -6.78
CA ARG A 2 24.69 -12.91 -5.65
C ARG A 2 26.15 -13.36 -5.76
N ASP A 3 26.40 -14.66 -5.93
CA ASP A 3 27.76 -15.20 -6.05
C ASP A 3 28.54 -14.59 -7.23
N ALA A 4 27.86 -14.33 -8.36
CA ALA A 4 28.46 -13.69 -9.53
C ALA A 4 28.70 -12.17 -9.34
N LEU A 5 27.96 -11.53 -8.44
CA LEU A 5 28.16 -10.12 -8.08
C LEU A 5 29.27 -9.98 -7.03
N ASP A 6 29.40 -10.94 -6.11
CA ASP A 6 30.45 -10.95 -5.08
C ASP A 6 31.86 -11.10 -5.69
N GLU A 7 31.98 -11.67 -6.90
CA GLU A 7 33.24 -11.77 -7.65
C GLU A 7 33.67 -10.44 -8.29
N VAL A 8 32.78 -9.46 -8.40
CA VAL A 8 33.07 -8.18 -9.06
C VAL A 8 33.51 -7.14 -8.03
N ALA A 9 34.81 -6.87 -7.97
CA ALA A 9 35.36 -5.83 -7.10
C ALA A 9 34.90 -4.42 -7.53
N VAL A 10 33.95 -3.84 -6.80
CA VAL A 10 33.56 -2.44 -6.96
C VAL A 10 34.56 -1.56 -6.23
N ARG A 11 35.38 -0.83 -6.99
CA ARG A 11 36.34 0.12 -6.41
C ARG A 11 35.60 1.39 -5.97
N PRO A 12 35.72 1.82 -4.70
CA PRO A 12 35.16 3.09 -4.29
C PRO A 12 35.81 4.23 -5.09
N PRO A 13 35.07 5.32 -5.36
CA PRO A 13 35.59 6.47 -6.09
C PRO A 13 36.79 7.06 -5.35
N TRP A 14 37.84 7.38 -6.11
CA TRP A 14 39.03 8.05 -5.60
C TRP A 14 38.68 9.50 -5.25
N GLY A 15 39.06 9.99 -4.05
CA GLY A 15 38.79 11.37 -3.64
C GLY A 15 38.08 11.56 -2.29
N GLY A 16 38.31 10.69 -1.30
CA GLY A 16 37.95 10.98 0.09
C GLY A 16 38.70 12.21 0.64
N HIS A 17 38.35 12.66 1.85
CA HIS A 17 39.00 13.82 2.46
C HIS A 17 40.53 13.57 2.57
N PRO A 18 41.40 14.45 2.02
CA PRO A 18 42.85 14.20 1.93
C PRO A 18 43.60 14.07 3.26
N ARG A 19 42.92 14.23 4.40
CA ARG A 19 43.47 14.16 5.76
C ARG A 19 43.09 12.86 6.49
N LEU A 20 42.26 12.02 5.88
CA LEU A 20 41.81 10.75 6.46
C LEU A 20 42.01 9.64 5.44
N ALA A 21 42.70 8.59 5.86
CA ALA A 21 42.83 7.37 5.10
C ALA A 21 42.53 6.17 6.01
N ILE A 22 41.80 5.19 5.48
CA ILE A 22 41.48 3.94 6.16
C ILE A 22 42.30 2.86 5.47
N TYR A 23 43.15 2.20 6.24
CA TYR A 23 44.08 1.19 5.75
C TYR A 23 43.85 -0.14 6.45
N GLY A 24 44.02 -1.24 5.72
CA GLY A 24 44.31 -2.53 6.32
C GLY A 24 45.73 -2.56 6.92
N LEU A 25 46.01 -3.57 7.76
CA LEU A 25 47.30 -3.67 8.46
C LEU A 25 48.52 -3.70 7.52
N LEU A 26 48.39 -4.37 6.37
CA LEU A 26 49.47 -4.45 5.39
C LEU A 26 49.75 -3.09 4.73
N GLU A 27 48.70 -2.36 4.37
CA GLU A 27 48.79 -1.05 3.72
C GLU A 27 49.35 0.00 4.68
N ALA A 28 48.97 -0.08 5.96
CA ALA A 28 49.42 0.82 7.01
C ALA A 28 50.95 0.81 7.20
N ARG A 29 51.65 -0.30 6.89
CA ARG A 29 53.11 -0.42 7.04
C ARG A 29 53.91 0.60 6.23
N MET A 30 53.34 1.06 5.12
CA MET A 30 54.00 1.99 4.20
C MET A 30 53.57 3.44 4.40
N SER A 31 52.69 3.69 5.36
CA SER A 31 52.13 5.02 5.63
C SER A 31 52.60 5.58 6.97
N ARG A 32 52.58 6.90 7.10
CA ARG A 32 52.85 7.62 8.34
C ARG A 32 51.77 8.68 8.52
N ALA A 33 51.32 8.86 9.76
CA ALA A 33 50.36 9.87 10.14
C ALA A 33 50.70 10.42 11.53
N ASP A 34 50.34 11.66 11.79
CA ASP A 34 50.50 12.28 13.12
C ASP A 34 49.56 11.65 14.15
N LEU A 35 48.36 11.25 13.70
CA LEU A 35 47.35 10.53 14.47
C LEU A 35 47.05 9.18 13.81
N VAL A 36 47.22 8.09 14.56
CA VAL A 36 46.83 6.74 14.15
C VAL A 36 45.70 6.24 15.03
N ILE A 37 44.60 5.83 14.41
CA ILE A 37 43.47 5.21 15.11
C ILE A 37 43.47 3.71 14.80
N CYS A 38 43.88 2.91 15.78
CA CYS A 38 43.77 1.46 15.74
C CYS A 38 42.34 1.07 16.13
N ALA A 39 41.47 0.98 15.13
CA ALA A 39 40.07 0.61 15.33
C ALA A 39 39.88 -0.91 15.46
N GLY A 40 38.84 -1.32 16.20
CA GLY A 40 38.45 -2.74 16.27
C GLY A 40 39.43 -3.60 17.08
N MET A 41 39.98 -3.07 18.18
CA MET A 41 40.81 -3.79 19.15
C MET A 41 39.98 -4.80 19.97
N ILE A 42 39.39 -5.78 19.28
CA ILE A 42 38.50 -6.82 19.77
C ILE A 42 39.16 -8.18 19.56
N GLU A 43 38.95 -9.11 20.49
CA GLU A 43 39.46 -10.47 20.40
C GLU A 43 38.89 -11.20 19.15
N GLY A 44 39.75 -11.87 18.39
CA GLY A 44 39.37 -12.54 17.14
C GLY A 44 39.34 -11.63 15.90
N VAL A 45 39.36 -10.31 16.08
CA VAL A 45 39.60 -9.32 15.01
C VAL A 45 41.07 -8.90 15.02
N TRP A 46 41.58 -8.53 16.20
CA TRP A 46 42.97 -8.11 16.38
C TRP A 46 43.56 -8.74 17.65
N PRO A 47 44.36 -9.83 17.54
CA PRO A 47 44.72 -10.52 16.32
C PRO A 47 43.53 -11.28 15.72
N ALA A 48 43.52 -11.40 14.39
CA ALA A 48 42.54 -12.21 13.68
C ALA A 48 42.68 -13.68 14.08
N ASN A 49 41.56 -14.39 14.23
CA ASN A 49 41.60 -15.83 14.46
C ASN A 49 42.29 -16.54 13.30
N PRO A 50 43.33 -17.36 13.55
CA PRO A 50 44.03 -18.04 12.48
C PRO A 50 43.10 -19.08 11.85
N THR A 51 42.82 -18.93 10.55
CA THR A 51 42.06 -19.94 9.80
C THR A 51 42.95 -21.18 9.61
N PRO A 52 42.48 -22.38 9.98
CA PRO A 52 43.21 -23.61 9.69
C PRO A 52 43.38 -23.78 8.18
N ASP A 53 44.50 -24.36 7.77
CA ASP A 53 44.72 -24.70 6.37
C ASP A 53 43.73 -25.82 5.96
N PRO A 54 43.03 -25.70 4.82
CA PRO A 54 42.01 -26.65 4.42
C PRO A 54 42.57 -28.01 3.97
N LEU A 55 43.87 -28.10 3.68
CA LEU A 55 44.51 -29.28 3.08
C LEU A 55 45.53 -29.93 4.02
N LEU A 56 46.31 -29.13 4.75
CA LEU A 56 47.44 -29.62 5.53
C LEU A 56 47.25 -29.43 7.04
N ALA A 57 47.45 -30.51 7.79
CA ALA A 57 47.40 -30.45 9.24
C ALA A 57 48.58 -29.63 9.81
N PRO A 58 48.38 -28.89 10.93
CA PRO A 58 49.43 -28.04 11.53
C PRO A 58 50.79 -28.72 11.80
N PRO A 59 50.88 -30.01 12.20
CA PRO A 59 52.16 -30.69 12.36
C PRO A 59 52.96 -30.83 11.06
N VAL A 60 52.27 -31.03 9.93
CA VAL A 60 52.90 -31.18 8.60
C VAL A 60 53.45 -29.83 8.15
N LEU A 61 52.68 -28.75 8.30
CA LEU A 61 53.12 -27.38 8.01
C LEU A 61 54.40 -27.03 8.78
N ARG A 62 54.48 -27.41 10.05
CA ARG A 62 55.68 -27.19 10.89
C ARG A 62 56.89 -27.95 10.37
N GLN A 63 56.74 -29.22 9.98
CA GLN A 63 57.84 -30.01 9.41
C GLN A 63 58.34 -29.43 8.08
N LEU A 64 57.46 -28.83 7.29
CA LEU A 64 57.79 -28.15 6.03
C LEU A 64 58.37 -26.73 6.23
N GLY A 65 58.50 -26.25 7.47
CA GLY A 65 58.97 -24.90 7.76
C GLY A 65 57.98 -23.79 7.40
N ILE A 66 56.72 -24.13 7.14
CA ILE A 66 55.66 -23.17 6.81
C ILE A 66 55.19 -22.50 8.10
N PRO A 67 55.18 -21.14 8.18
CA PRO A 67 54.74 -20.44 9.37
C PRO A 67 53.30 -20.79 9.75
N GLY A 68 53.10 -21.22 10.99
CA GLY A 68 51.80 -21.60 11.52
C GLY A 68 50.94 -20.42 11.97
N ALA A 69 49.81 -20.75 12.58
CA ALA A 69 48.86 -19.79 13.18
C ALA A 69 49.51 -18.73 14.09
N ASP A 70 50.49 -19.12 14.90
CA ASP A 70 51.17 -18.24 15.86
C ASP A 70 51.97 -17.13 15.17
N PHE A 71 52.47 -17.38 13.96
CA PHE A 71 53.18 -16.36 13.18
C PHE A 71 52.24 -15.18 12.84
N ARG A 72 50.97 -15.46 12.51
CA ARG A 72 49.99 -14.40 12.21
C ARG A 72 49.68 -13.55 13.44
N ILE A 73 49.63 -14.15 14.62
CA ILE A 73 49.48 -13.42 15.88
C ILE A 73 50.71 -12.54 16.13
N GLY A 74 51.92 -13.08 15.95
CA GLY A 74 53.17 -12.32 16.07
C GLY A 74 53.26 -11.16 15.07
N LEU A 75 52.81 -11.39 13.83
CA LEU A 75 52.75 -10.36 12.78
C LEU A 75 51.78 -9.24 13.16
N ALA A 76 50.57 -9.58 13.63
CA ALA A 76 49.61 -8.60 14.10
C ALA A 76 50.12 -7.78 15.30
N ALA A 77 50.88 -8.42 16.20
CA ALA A 77 51.54 -7.73 17.31
C ALA A 77 52.66 -6.78 16.82
N HIS A 78 53.43 -7.19 15.81
CA HIS A 78 54.44 -6.36 15.17
C HIS A 78 53.81 -5.15 14.47
N ASP A 79 52.71 -5.36 13.74
CA ASP A 79 51.98 -4.27 13.07
C ASP A 79 51.42 -3.26 14.07
N LEU A 80 50.86 -3.74 15.19
CA LEU A 80 50.43 -2.86 16.28
C LEU A 80 51.61 -2.10 16.90
N ALA A 81 52.74 -2.76 17.14
CA ALA A 81 53.93 -2.10 17.68
C ALA A 81 54.46 -1.01 16.74
N ALA A 82 54.40 -1.22 15.42
CA ALA A 82 54.74 -0.20 14.43
C ALA A 82 53.74 0.97 14.46
N ALA A 83 52.44 0.70 14.55
CA ALA A 83 51.40 1.72 14.66
C ALA A 83 51.54 2.57 15.94
N LEU A 84 51.96 1.95 17.06
CA LEU A 84 52.25 2.62 18.33
C LEU A 84 53.43 3.61 18.25
N GLY A 85 54.20 3.63 17.17
CA GLY A 85 55.29 4.57 16.94
C GLY A 85 54.85 5.95 16.41
N ALA A 86 53.56 6.17 16.13
CA ALA A 86 53.05 7.47 15.72
C ALA A 86 53.01 8.48 16.88
N PRO A 87 53.03 9.81 16.60
CA PRO A 87 52.99 10.84 17.65
C PRO A 87 51.78 10.73 18.57
N GLU A 88 50.59 10.49 18.00
CA GLU A 88 49.36 10.23 18.75
C GLU A 88 48.69 8.93 18.28
N VAL A 89 48.27 8.10 19.23
CA VAL A 89 47.62 6.82 18.93
C VAL A 89 46.36 6.61 19.77
N VAL A 90 45.26 6.30 19.10
CA VAL A 90 43.99 5.94 19.74
C VAL A 90 43.71 4.46 19.49
N LEU A 91 43.59 3.69 20.56
CA LEU A 91 43.18 2.29 20.52
C LEU A 91 41.69 2.19 20.85
N SER A 92 40.86 1.84 19.88
CA SER A 92 39.40 1.77 20.07
C SER A 92 38.87 0.34 19.99
N HIS A 93 37.91 0.02 20.87
CA HIS A 93 37.16 -1.23 20.83
C HIS A 93 35.68 -0.94 21.09
N ALA A 94 34.80 -1.74 20.50
CA ALA A 94 33.38 -1.69 20.82
C ALA A 94 33.12 -2.38 22.17
N ALA A 95 32.11 -1.92 22.92
CA ALA A 95 31.65 -2.60 24.12
C ALA A 95 30.70 -3.77 23.79
N ARG A 96 30.02 -3.69 22.64
CA ARG A 96 29.07 -4.68 22.13
C ARG A 96 29.15 -4.76 20.60
N ASP A 97 28.86 -5.93 20.07
CA ASP A 97 28.63 -6.20 18.64
C ASP A 97 27.22 -6.80 18.43
N GLU A 98 26.93 -7.30 17.23
CA GLU A 98 25.65 -7.94 16.88
C GLU A 98 25.33 -9.19 17.74
N GLY A 99 26.36 -9.88 18.24
CA GLY A 99 26.22 -11.12 19.02
C GLY A 99 26.17 -10.90 20.52
N GLY A 100 26.60 -9.74 21.03
CA GLY A 100 26.54 -9.40 22.45
C GLY A 100 27.72 -8.56 22.95
N PRO A 101 28.11 -8.70 24.23
CA PRO A 101 29.29 -8.03 24.77
C PRO A 101 30.58 -8.43 24.02
N ALA A 102 31.30 -7.45 23.50
CA ALA A 102 32.55 -7.68 22.77
C ALA A 102 33.74 -7.79 23.74
N ILE A 103 34.57 -8.81 23.54
CA ILE A 103 35.76 -9.03 24.38
C ILE A 103 36.90 -8.14 23.85
N PRO A 104 37.51 -7.28 24.70
CA PRO A 104 38.65 -6.46 24.27
C PRO A 104 39.83 -7.35 23.85
N SER A 105 40.54 -6.91 22.81
CA SER A 105 41.76 -7.58 22.33
C SER A 105 42.75 -7.82 23.48
N ARG A 106 43.33 -9.03 23.51
CA ARG A 106 44.46 -9.36 24.40
C ARG A 106 45.61 -8.35 24.32
N PHE A 107 45.84 -7.72 23.16
CA PHE A 107 46.88 -6.69 23.00
C PHE A 107 46.50 -5.41 23.74
N LEU A 108 45.25 -4.97 23.61
CA LEU A 108 44.74 -3.80 24.34
C LEU A 108 44.78 -4.03 25.86
N LEU A 109 44.37 -5.21 26.32
CA LEU A 109 44.43 -5.56 27.74
C LEU A 109 45.87 -5.52 28.28
N ARG A 110 46.84 -6.02 27.50
CA ARG A 110 48.26 -5.96 27.86
C ARG A 110 48.79 -4.53 27.93
N ILE A 111 48.45 -3.68 26.96
CA ILE A 111 48.84 -2.26 26.96
C ILE A 111 48.23 -1.54 28.16
N ARG A 112 46.95 -1.77 28.47
CA ARG A 112 46.29 -1.25 29.67
C ARG A 112 46.98 -1.67 30.96
N ALA A 113 47.38 -2.94 31.06
CA ALA A 113 48.10 -3.45 32.22
C ALA A 113 49.50 -2.81 32.37
N MET A 114 50.21 -2.57 31.26
CA MET A 114 51.56 -2.00 31.27
C MET A 114 51.58 -0.49 31.55
N LEU A 115 50.68 0.26 30.93
CA LEU A 115 50.67 1.73 31.02
C LEU A 115 49.78 2.26 32.15
N GLY A 116 48.78 1.48 32.59
CA GLY A 116 47.91 1.82 33.70
C GLY A 116 47.33 3.23 33.57
N ARG A 117 47.66 4.10 34.53
CA ARG A 117 47.18 5.49 34.60
C ARG A 117 47.78 6.44 33.58
N ALA A 118 48.82 6.03 32.85
CA ALA A 118 49.40 6.83 31.76
C ALA A 118 48.49 6.87 30.52
N LEU A 119 47.52 5.96 30.41
CA LEU A 119 46.52 5.99 29.35
C LEU A 119 45.44 7.04 29.64
N VAL A 120 45.22 7.92 28.68
CA VAL A 120 44.10 8.85 28.67
C VAL A 120 42.92 8.20 27.96
N THR A 121 41.73 8.32 28.53
CA THR A 121 40.50 7.85 27.88
C THR A 121 39.93 8.97 27.02
N GLU A 122 39.81 8.72 25.72
CA GLU A 122 39.16 9.64 24.77
C GLU A 122 37.63 9.56 24.90
N THR A 123 36.98 10.67 25.26
CA THR A 123 35.51 10.74 25.43
C THR A 123 34.83 11.68 24.45
N ARG A 124 35.53 12.69 23.93
CA ARG A 124 34.96 13.75 23.09
C ARG A 124 34.44 13.19 21.77
N ALA A 125 35.17 12.29 21.13
CA ALA A 125 34.70 11.64 19.90
C ALA A 125 33.38 10.87 20.11
N VAL A 126 33.23 10.21 21.27
CA VAL A 126 32.02 9.47 21.65
C VAL A 126 30.87 10.43 21.97
N GLU A 127 31.15 11.53 22.67
CA GLU A 127 30.16 12.58 22.95
C GLU A 127 29.63 13.20 21.66
N LEU A 128 30.52 13.56 20.72
CA LEU A 128 30.16 14.09 19.41
C LEU A 128 29.34 13.08 18.59
N ALA A 129 29.75 11.81 18.58
CA ALA A 129 29.03 10.76 17.89
C ALA A 129 27.62 10.56 18.45
N ARG A 130 27.45 10.63 19.79
CA ARG A 130 26.12 10.55 20.42
C ARG A 130 25.26 11.78 20.14
N ALA A 131 25.87 12.93 19.94
CA ALA A 131 25.16 14.18 19.65
C ALA A 131 24.72 14.30 18.20
N ILE A 132 25.28 13.51 17.26
CA ILE A 132 25.05 13.68 15.82
C ILE A 132 23.57 13.50 15.42
N ASP A 133 22.88 12.59 16.11
CA ASP A 133 21.48 12.24 15.85
C ASP A 133 20.50 12.93 16.81
N ILE A 134 20.99 13.80 17.71
CA ILE A 134 20.14 14.55 18.63
C ILE A 134 19.62 15.79 17.90
N ALA A 135 18.41 15.69 17.37
CA ALA A 135 17.68 16.83 16.83
C ALA A 135 16.80 17.48 17.92
N PRO A 136 16.61 18.81 17.91
CA PRO A 136 15.55 19.46 18.68
C PRO A 136 14.19 18.84 18.33
N PRO A 137 13.27 18.69 19.30
CA PRO A 137 11.93 18.16 19.03
C PRO A 137 11.22 19.00 17.96
N ALA A 138 10.74 18.33 16.91
CA ALA A 138 9.92 18.99 15.89
C ALA A 138 8.50 19.24 16.40
N PRO A 139 7.84 20.34 15.98
CA PRO A 139 6.43 20.55 16.29
C PRO A 139 5.58 19.41 15.72
N THR A 140 4.48 19.08 16.41
CA THR A 140 3.56 18.03 15.98
C THR A 140 2.97 18.34 14.61
N TYR A 141 3.03 17.38 13.69
CA TYR A 141 2.34 17.50 12.42
C TYR A 141 0.82 17.51 12.64
N ARG A 142 0.14 18.53 12.12
CA ARG A 142 -1.32 18.66 12.20
C ARG A 142 -1.98 17.79 11.14
N ARG A 143 -3.21 17.38 11.42
CA ARG A 143 -4.06 16.66 10.46
C ARG A 143 -4.16 17.45 9.14
N PRO A 144 -3.87 16.85 7.97
CA PRO A 144 -3.95 17.54 6.70
C PRO A 144 -5.35 18.08 6.38
N GLN A 145 -5.39 19.33 5.96
CA GLN A 145 -6.59 20.04 5.51
C GLN A 145 -6.27 20.86 4.23
N PRO A 146 -5.84 20.21 3.13
CA PRO A 146 -5.53 20.91 1.89
C PRO A 146 -6.71 21.74 1.39
N MET A 147 -6.38 22.95 0.94
CA MET A 147 -7.32 23.93 0.40
C MET A 147 -6.83 24.40 -0.98
N PRO A 148 -7.06 23.61 -2.05
CA PRO A 148 -6.75 24.05 -3.40
C PRO A 148 -7.61 25.27 -3.79
N SER A 149 -7.16 26.01 -4.81
CA SER A 149 -7.87 27.20 -5.29
C SER A 149 -9.27 26.86 -5.83
N ALA A 150 -10.14 27.87 -5.90
CA ALA A 150 -11.50 27.70 -6.44
C ALA A 150 -11.52 27.12 -7.87
N GLU A 151 -10.53 27.45 -8.70
CA GLU A 151 -10.40 26.91 -10.05
C GLU A 151 -10.01 25.43 -10.03
N GLN A 152 -9.02 25.04 -9.21
CA GLN A 152 -8.57 23.65 -9.08
C GLN A 152 -9.65 22.71 -8.52
N ARG A 153 -10.61 23.23 -7.75
CA ARG A 153 -11.71 22.43 -7.18
C ARG A 153 -12.84 22.16 -8.16
N ARG A 154 -12.96 22.96 -9.23
CA ARG A 154 -14.01 22.81 -10.25
C ARG A 154 -13.68 21.67 -11.20
N VAL A 155 -13.84 20.44 -10.69
CA VAL A 155 -13.66 19.20 -11.44
C VAL A 155 -15.01 18.51 -11.66
N ASP A 156 -15.10 17.73 -12.74
CA ASP A 156 -16.23 16.84 -12.98
C ASP A 156 -16.28 15.74 -11.89
N LEU A 157 -17.49 15.29 -11.54
CA LEU A 157 -17.72 14.28 -10.51
C LEU A 157 -18.14 12.96 -11.13
N SER A 158 -17.33 11.91 -10.98
CA SER A 158 -17.79 10.56 -11.28
C SER A 158 -18.67 10.01 -10.15
N VAL A 159 -19.62 9.13 -10.49
CA VAL A 159 -20.49 8.44 -9.49
C VAL A 159 -19.70 7.72 -8.40
N THR A 160 -18.52 7.19 -8.74
CA THR A 160 -17.60 6.52 -7.80
C THR A 160 -16.77 7.49 -6.96
N ALA A 161 -16.49 8.69 -7.45
CA ALA A 161 -15.72 9.69 -6.74
C ALA A 161 -16.55 10.44 -5.68
N ILE A 162 -17.87 10.52 -5.85
CA ILE A 162 -18.77 11.16 -4.89
C ILE A 162 -18.74 10.46 -3.52
N ASP A 163 -18.71 9.12 -3.50
CA ASP A 163 -18.59 8.34 -2.27
C ASP A 163 -17.29 8.69 -1.53
N ARG A 164 -16.18 8.80 -2.27
CA ARG A 164 -14.88 9.21 -1.73
C ARG A 164 -14.91 10.65 -1.23
N LEU A 165 -15.56 11.56 -1.95
CA LEU A 165 -15.64 12.96 -1.57
C LEU A 165 -16.31 13.15 -0.21
N ARG A 166 -17.42 12.46 0.07
CA ARG A 166 -18.09 12.54 1.38
C ARG A 166 -17.43 11.70 2.46
N GLY A 167 -16.86 10.54 2.09
CA GLY A 167 -16.22 9.63 3.04
C GLY A 167 -14.85 10.11 3.52
N ASP A 168 -13.96 10.42 2.58
CA ASP A 168 -12.59 10.89 2.82
C ASP A 168 -12.20 11.96 1.77
N PRO A 169 -12.57 13.23 1.99
CA PRO A 169 -12.31 14.32 1.06
C PRO A 169 -10.84 14.40 0.61
N TYR A 170 -9.89 14.05 1.48
CA TYR A 170 -8.47 14.06 1.12
C TYR A 170 -8.14 13.06 0.02
N GLN A 171 -8.76 11.88 0.02
CA GLN A 171 -8.55 10.91 -1.06
C GLN A 171 -9.12 11.40 -2.38
N PHE A 172 -10.27 12.07 -2.34
CA PHE A 172 -10.80 12.75 -3.53
C PHE A 172 -9.81 13.80 -4.03
N TYR A 173 -9.27 14.64 -3.13
CA TYR A 173 -8.26 15.63 -3.49
C TYR A 173 -7.00 14.99 -4.12
N ALA A 174 -6.44 13.95 -3.51
CA ALA A 174 -5.25 13.30 -4.00
C ALA A 174 -5.47 12.59 -5.36
N SER A 175 -6.60 11.89 -5.51
CA SER A 175 -6.87 11.07 -6.71
C SER A 175 -7.45 11.86 -7.88
N VAL A 176 -8.37 12.80 -7.62
CA VAL A 176 -9.13 13.52 -8.66
C VAL A 176 -8.50 14.88 -8.96
N ILE A 177 -8.17 15.67 -7.92
CA ILE A 177 -7.64 17.04 -8.12
C ILE A 177 -6.13 16.99 -8.45
N LEU A 178 -5.33 16.24 -7.68
CA LEU A 178 -3.91 16.08 -7.95
C LEU A 178 -3.60 15.02 -9.01
N GLY A 179 -4.56 14.15 -9.34
CA GLY A 179 -4.37 13.09 -10.33
C GLY A 179 -3.36 12.02 -9.92
N LEU A 180 -3.10 11.86 -8.62
CA LEU A 180 -2.14 10.87 -8.13
C LEU A 180 -2.73 9.47 -8.28
N LYS A 181 -1.92 8.55 -8.80
CA LYS A 181 -2.27 7.13 -8.92
C LYS A 181 -1.23 6.31 -8.19
N ARG A 182 -1.69 5.36 -7.39
CA ARG A 182 -0.82 4.33 -6.84
C ARG A 182 -0.27 3.51 -8.01
N LEU A 183 1.05 3.31 -8.02
CA LEU A 183 1.68 2.42 -8.97
C LEU A 183 1.50 0.97 -8.53
N ASP A 184 1.18 0.11 -9.47
CA ASP A 184 1.14 -1.33 -9.22
C ASP A 184 2.55 -1.84 -8.95
N PRO A 185 2.74 -2.69 -7.92
CA PRO A 185 4.01 -3.36 -7.69
C PRO A 185 4.45 -4.20 -8.91
N LEU A 186 5.77 -4.36 -9.09
CA LEU A 186 6.30 -5.37 -10.01
C LEU A 186 5.84 -6.76 -9.54
N ASP A 187 5.32 -7.57 -10.47
CA ASP A 187 4.74 -8.89 -10.19
C ASP A 187 3.58 -8.88 -9.18
N ALA A 188 2.76 -7.83 -9.18
CA ALA A 188 1.59 -7.75 -8.32
C ALA A 188 0.63 -8.95 -8.55
N ASP A 189 0.24 -9.59 -7.45
CA ASP A 189 -0.81 -10.61 -7.48
C ASP A 189 -2.12 -10.03 -8.02
N ALA A 190 -2.93 -10.90 -8.62
CA ALA A 190 -4.24 -10.51 -9.13
C ALA A 190 -5.10 -9.93 -7.98
N THR A 191 -5.48 -8.66 -8.11
CA THR A 191 -6.22 -7.92 -7.07
C THR A 191 -7.73 -8.16 -7.15
N ALA A 192 -8.46 -7.85 -6.07
CA ALA A 192 -9.93 -7.87 -6.07
C ALA A 192 -10.53 -6.92 -7.12
N ALA A 193 -9.85 -5.81 -7.44
CA ALA A 193 -10.26 -4.88 -8.48
C ALA A 193 -10.19 -5.50 -9.89
N LEU A 194 -9.09 -6.21 -10.20
CA LEU A 194 -8.96 -6.95 -11.46
C LEU A 194 -10.04 -8.02 -11.60
N LYS A 195 -10.36 -8.73 -10.52
CA LYS A 195 -11.49 -9.67 -10.49
C LYS A 195 -12.82 -8.97 -10.79
N GLY A 196 -13.04 -7.80 -10.19
CA GLY A 196 -14.19 -6.93 -10.46
C GLY A 196 -14.34 -6.64 -11.95
N ILE A 197 -13.33 -6.01 -12.54
CA ILE A 197 -13.32 -5.63 -13.96
C ILE A 197 -13.66 -6.83 -14.86
N ALA A 198 -13.02 -7.99 -14.63
CA ALA A 198 -13.27 -9.19 -15.41
C ALA A 198 -14.73 -9.68 -15.32
N VAL A 199 -15.37 -9.56 -14.16
CA VAL A 199 -16.78 -9.92 -13.98
C VAL A 199 -17.68 -9.00 -14.82
N HIS A 200 -17.46 -7.69 -14.78
CA HIS A 200 -18.23 -6.73 -15.57
C HIS A 200 -18.09 -6.99 -17.07
N GLU A 201 -16.86 -7.23 -17.55
CA GLU A 201 -16.62 -7.54 -18.97
C GLU A 201 -17.31 -8.83 -19.43
N VAL A 202 -17.34 -9.87 -18.57
CA VAL A 202 -18.05 -11.12 -18.86
C VAL A 202 -19.55 -10.89 -18.94
N LEU A 203 -20.12 -10.13 -18.00
CA LEU A 203 -21.55 -9.80 -17.98
C LEU A 203 -21.93 -8.92 -19.17
N GLN A 204 -21.09 -7.95 -19.53
CA GLN A 204 -21.27 -7.12 -20.72
C GLN A 204 -21.35 -7.97 -21.99
N ALA A 205 -20.35 -8.85 -22.19
CA ALA A 205 -20.30 -9.72 -23.37
C ALA A 205 -21.49 -10.68 -23.43
N TRP A 206 -22.04 -11.08 -22.28
CA TRP A 206 -23.23 -11.92 -22.21
C TRP A 206 -24.50 -11.18 -22.64
N HIS A 207 -24.69 -9.95 -22.17
CA HIS A 207 -25.81 -9.10 -22.59
C HIS A 207 -25.74 -8.76 -24.08
N GLU A 208 -24.56 -8.36 -24.57
CA GLU A 208 -24.32 -8.13 -26.01
C GLU A 208 -24.55 -9.39 -26.86
N GLY A 209 -24.33 -10.57 -26.29
CA GLY A 209 -24.59 -11.87 -26.91
C GLY A 209 -26.06 -12.29 -26.94
N GLY A 210 -26.98 -11.45 -26.44
CA GLY A 210 -28.41 -11.73 -26.34
C GLY A 210 -28.77 -12.66 -25.20
N THR A 211 -28.05 -12.57 -24.07
CA THR A 211 -28.40 -13.24 -22.79
C THR A 211 -28.60 -14.75 -22.90
N LYS A 212 -27.91 -15.38 -23.85
CA LYS A 212 -28.08 -16.81 -24.19
C LYS A 212 -27.80 -17.71 -22.97
N PRO A 213 -28.69 -18.67 -22.66
CA PRO A 213 -28.43 -19.65 -21.62
C PRO A 213 -27.15 -20.45 -21.87
N GLY A 214 -26.38 -20.68 -20.81
CA GLY A 214 -25.12 -21.40 -20.80
C GLY A 214 -23.92 -20.60 -21.33
N ALA A 215 -24.09 -19.36 -21.78
CA ALA A 215 -23.00 -18.58 -22.40
C ALA A 215 -22.05 -17.92 -21.39
N LEU A 216 -22.48 -17.67 -20.15
CA LEU A 216 -21.66 -16.99 -19.13
C LEU A 216 -20.41 -17.77 -18.74
N ILE A 217 -20.52 -19.10 -18.60
CA ILE A 217 -19.39 -19.96 -18.20
C ILE A 217 -18.27 -19.96 -19.25
N PRO A 218 -18.55 -20.21 -20.55
CA PRO A 218 -17.55 -20.08 -21.61
C PRO A 218 -16.89 -18.70 -21.68
N LEU A 219 -17.68 -17.62 -21.52
CA LEU A 219 -17.15 -16.25 -21.51
C LEU A 219 -16.20 -16.01 -20.33
N ALA A 220 -16.56 -16.50 -19.14
CA ALA A 220 -15.72 -16.42 -17.95
C ALA A 220 -14.42 -17.22 -18.10
N ASP A 221 -14.49 -18.44 -18.63
CA ASP A 221 -13.31 -19.28 -18.85
C ASP A 221 -12.35 -18.65 -19.86
N LYS A 222 -12.87 -18.06 -20.93
CA LYS A 222 -12.07 -17.30 -21.90
C LYS A 222 -11.37 -16.12 -21.22
N LYS A 223 -12.13 -15.29 -20.50
CA LYS A 223 -11.59 -14.09 -19.83
C LYS A 223 -10.53 -14.43 -18.78
N LEU A 224 -10.77 -15.45 -17.95
CA LEU A 224 -9.79 -15.94 -16.97
C LEU A 224 -8.53 -16.50 -17.63
N GLY A 225 -8.65 -17.09 -18.83
CA GLY A 225 -7.52 -17.53 -19.65
C GLY A 225 -6.62 -16.38 -20.08
N GLU A 226 -7.22 -15.26 -20.52
CA GLU A 226 -6.53 -14.06 -21.01
C GLU A 226 -5.80 -13.28 -19.91
N MET A 227 -6.30 -13.29 -18.68
CA MET A 227 -5.81 -12.42 -17.59
C MET A 227 -4.37 -12.70 -17.10
N SER A 228 -3.62 -13.64 -17.70
CA SER A 228 -2.23 -13.99 -17.33
C SER A 228 -2.01 -14.14 -15.80
N SER A 229 -3.06 -14.52 -15.06
CA SER A 229 -2.97 -14.66 -13.62
C SER A 229 -2.32 -16.00 -13.27
N HIS A 230 -1.46 -15.98 -12.25
CA HIS A 230 -0.75 -17.16 -11.75
C HIS A 230 -1.71 -18.37 -11.67
N PRO A 231 -1.34 -19.58 -12.14
CA PRO A 231 -2.25 -20.74 -12.21
C PRO A 231 -3.04 -21.02 -10.92
N PHE A 232 -2.41 -20.75 -9.77
CA PHE A 232 -3.03 -20.84 -8.45
C PHE A 232 -4.24 -19.89 -8.27
N MET A 233 -4.12 -18.61 -8.64
CA MET A 233 -5.18 -17.62 -8.49
C MET A 233 -6.38 -17.95 -9.37
N ARG A 234 -6.14 -18.46 -10.58
CA ARG A 234 -7.20 -19.00 -11.45
C ARG A 234 -7.93 -20.17 -10.79
N GLY A 235 -7.18 -21.11 -10.18
CA GLY A 235 -7.76 -22.23 -9.44
C GLY A 235 -8.63 -21.79 -8.26
N LEU A 236 -8.25 -20.73 -7.55
CA LEU A 236 -9.01 -20.20 -6.43
C LEU A 236 -10.27 -19.42 -6.86
N TRP A 237 -10.17 -18.63 -7.92
CA TRP A 237 -11.24 -17.73 -8.35
C TRP A 237 -12.30 -18.41 -9.20
N ARG A 238 -11.89 -19.32 -10.08
CA ARG A 238 -12.76 -19.97 -11.05
C ARG A 238 -14.01 -20.61 -10.43
N PRO A 239 -13.93 -21.54 -9.47
CA PRO A 239 -15.14 -22.23 -8.98
C PRO A 239 -16.16 -21.25 -8.38
N ARG A 240 -15.69 -20.29 -7.59
CA ARG A 240 -16.55 -19.27 -6.96
C ARG A 240 -17.20 -18.34 -7.98
N LEU A 241 -16.45 -17.97 -9.02
CA LEU A 241 -16.98 -17.13 -10.10
C LEU A 241 -18.05 -17.88 -10.89
N LEU A 242 -17.80 -19.13 -11.26
CA LEU A 242 -18.76 -19.92 -12.06
C LEU A 242 -20.08 -20.14 -11.31
N ASP A 243 -20.05 -20.39 -10.01
CA ASP A 243 -21.28 -20.53 -9.21
C ASP A 243 -22.07 -19.22 -9.13
N ALA A 244 -21.38 -18.09 -8.95
CA ALA A 244 -22.04 -16.78 -8.94
C ALA A 244 -22.64 -16.40 -10.30
N LEU A 245 -21.95 -16.71 -11.41
CA LEU A 245 -22.47 -16.46 -12.75
C LEU A 245 -23.66 -17.35 -13.09
N ARG A 246 -23.65 -18.62 -12.67
CA ARG A 246 -24.83 -19.50 -12.79
C ARG A 246 -26.05 -18.91 -12.06
N TRP A 247 -25.84 -18.35 -10.87
CA TRP A 247 -26.90 -17.68 -10.15
C TRP A 247 -27.45 -16.46 -10.93
N ILE A 248 -26.59 -15.61 -11.51
CA ILE A 248 -27.03 -14.47 -12.32
C ILE A 248 -27.89 -14.95 -13.50
N GLU A 249 -27.48 -16.03 -14.17
CA GLU A 249 -28.20 -16.57 -15.32
C GLU A 249 -29.61 -17.04 -14.94
N VAL A 250 -29.71 -17.85 -13.88
CA VAL A 250 -30.99 -18.36 -13.37
C VAL A 250 -31.87 -17.22 -12.90
N HIS A 251 -31.32 -16.30 -12.11
CA HIS A 251 -32.09 -15.21 -11.54
C HIS A 251 -32.56 -14.21 -12.59
N THR A 252 -31.73 -13.92 -13.61
CA THR A 252 -32.16 -13.05 -14.72
C THR A 252 -33.31 -13.67 -15.50
N ARG A 253 -33.31 -14.99 -15.68
CA ARG A 253 -34.42 -15.70 -16.34
C ARG A 253 -35.71 -15.68 -15.52
N GLU A 254 -35.61 -15.92 -14.21
CA GLU A 254 -36.76 -15.81 -13.30
C GLU A 254 -37.42 -14.42 -13.39
N LEU A 255 -36.60 -13.37 -13.44
CA LEU A 255 -37.06 -11.99 -13.58
C LEU A 255 -37.65 -11.70 -14.98
N ASP A 256 -37.07 -12.27 -16.04
CA ASP A 256 -37.61 -12.17 -17.40
C ASP A 256 -39.02 -12.81 -17.49
N ASP A 257 -39.22 -13.97 -16.84
CA ASP A 257 -40.53 -14.61 -16.72
C ASP A 257 -41.56 -13.75 -15.96
N GLU A 258 -41.10 -12.83 -15.09
CA GLU A 258 -41.91 -11.83 -14.37
C GLU A 258 -42.15 -10.54 -15.19
N GLY A 259 -41.64 -10.46 -16.41
CA GLY A 259 -41.76 -9.30 -17.30
C GLY A 259 -40.73 -8.20 -17.02
N ARG A 260 -39.60 -8.53 -16.39
CA ARG A 260 -38.48 -7.62 -16.18
C ARG A 260 -37.39 -7.84 -17.22
N GLU A 261 -37.21 -6.87 -18.09
CA GLU A 261 -36.32 -6.95 -19.26
C GLU A 261 -35.06 -6.08 -19.06
N PRO A 262 -33.84 -6.61 -19.23
CA PRO A 262 -32.63 -5.78 -19.31
C PRO A 262 -32.66 -4.92 -20.58
N VAL A 263 -32.65 -3.59 -20.42
CA VAL A 263 -32.75 -2.62 -21.53
C VAL A 263 -31.47 -1.83 -21.77
N SER A 264 -30.58 -1.77 -20.78
CA SER A 264 -29.29 -1.10 -20.90
C SER A 264 -28.26 -1.76 -19.99
N TRP A 265 -27.02 -1.85 -20.44
CA TRP A 265 -25.90 -2.44 -19.70
C TRP A 265 -24.62 -1.69 -20.01
N GLU A 266 -23.83 -1.46 -18.98
CA GLU A 266 -22.50 -0.86 -19.08
C GLU A 266 -22.50 0.47 -19.88
N GLN A 267 -23.59 1.23 -19.76
CA GLN A 267 -23.84 2.46 -20.52
C GLN A 267 -23.44 3.68 -19.72
N TRP A 268 -22.79 4.64 -20.37
CA TRP A 268 -22.47 5.94 -19.78
C TRP A 268 -23.68 6.85 -19.75
N GLY A 269 -23.79 7.63 -18.68
CA GLY A 269 -24.72 8.73 -18.59
C GLY A 269 -24.15 9.91 -17.82
N GLU A 270 -24.78 11.06 -18.00
CA GLU A 270 -24.39 12.29 -17.33
C GLU A 270 -25.57 13.22 -17.03
N MET A 271 -25.40 14.06 -16.02
CA MET A 271 -26.29 15.16 -15.71
C MET A 271 -25.49 16.39 -15.24
N ARG A 272 -26.13 17.55 -15.19
CA ARG A 272 -25.56 18.75 -14.57
C ARG A 272 -26.27 19.06 -13.26
N VAL A 273 -25.48 19.27 -12.20
CA VAL A 273 -25.96 19.71 -10.88
C VAL A 273 -25.20 20.97 -10.52
N ASP A 274 -25.92 22.08 -10.41
CA ASP A 274 -25.36 23.39 -10.03
C ASP A 274 -24.16 23.81 -10.91
N GLY A 275 -24.22 23.46 -12.20
CA GLY A 275 -23.17 23.74 -13.19
C GLY A 275 -22.01 22.73 -13.22
N VAL A 276 -21.95 21.79 -12.27
CA VAL A 276 -20.96 20.71 -12.21
C VAL A 276 -21.48 19.51 -12.99
N ARG A 277 -20.64 18.92 -13.85
CA ARG A 277 -20.96 17.69 -14.56
C ARG A 277 -20.81 16.50 -13.62
N VAL A 278 -21.87 15.71 -13.51
CA VAL A 278 -21.90 14.45 -12.76
C VAL A 278 -22.12 13.33 -13.75
N PHE A 279 -21.21 12.36 -13.79
CA PHE A 279 -21.21 11.31 -14.83
C PHE A 279 -20.85 9.94 -14.27
N GLY A 280 -21.28 8.88 -14.95
CA GLY A 280 -21.00 7.53 -14.49
C GLY A 280 -21.45 6.48 -15.49
N ARG A 281 -20.98 5.26 -15.27
CA ARG A 281 -21.42 4.07 -16.00
C ARG A 281 -22.45 3.34 -15.14
N ALA A 282 -23.60 3.02 -15.71
CA ALA A 282 -24.56 2.11 -15.11
C ALA A 282 -24.21 0.68 -15.53
N ASP A 283 -24.10 -0.24 -14.58
CA ASP A 283 -23.74 -1.63 -14.90
C ASP A 283 -24.88 -2.33 -15.67
N ARG A 284 -26.11 -2.18 -15.17
CA ARG A 284 -27.32 -2.72 -15.80
C ARG A 284 -28.54 -1.91 -15.39
N ILE A 285 -29.45 -1.71 -16.33
CA ILE A 285 -30.75 -1.10 -16.13
C ILE A 285 -31.80 -2.01 -16.75
N ASP A 286 -32.79 -2.37 -15.94
CA ASP A 286 -33.91 -3.18 -16.36
C ASP A 286 -35.18 -2.35 -16.42
N LYS A 287 -36.06 -2.68 -17.36
CA LYS A 287 -37.43 -2.19 -17.40
C LYS A 287 -38.32 -3.20 -16.70
N LEU A 288 -39.07 -2.73 -15.71
CA LEU A 288 -40.04 -3.52 -14.97
C LEU A 288 -41.36 -3.62 -15.74
N ALA A 289 -42.21 -4.58 -15.36
CA ALA A 289 -43.51 -4.82 -16.01
C ALA A 289 -44.46 -3.61 -15.94
N ASP A 290 -44.30 -2.74 -14.94
CA ASP A 290 -45.05 -1.48 -14.80
C ASP A 290 -44.47 -0.31 -15.61
N GLY A 291 -43.36 -0.53 -16.33
CA GLY A 291 -42.66 0.46 -17.14
C GLY A 291 -41.65 1.33 -16.37
N THR A 292 -41.50 1.15 -15.07
CA THR A 292 -40.45 1.80 -14.28
C THR A 292 -39.09 1.12 -14.49
N LEU A 293 -38.01 1.76 -14.04
CA LEU A 293 -36.65 1.29 -14.23
C LEU A 293 -36.07 0.74 -12.92
N ALA A 294 -35.38 -0.39 -13.02
CA ALA A 294 -34.55 -0.94 -11.96
C ALA A 294 -33.07 -0.67 -12.29
N ILE A 295 -32.39 0.08 -11.42
CA ILE A 295 -30.95 0.32 -11.52
C ILE A 295 -30.23 -0.80 -10.76
N VAL A 296 -29.37 -1.53 -11.46
CA VAL A 296 -28.64 -2.68 -10.95
C VAL A 296 -27.14 -2.39 -10.96
N ASP A 297 -26.49 -2.62 -9.82
CA ASP A 297 -25.04 -2.54 -9.65
C ASP A 297 -24.47 -3.90 -9.24
N TYR A 298 -23.50 -4.40 -10.00
CA TYR A 298 -22.86 -5.69 -9.77
C TYR A 298 -21.71 -5.55 -8.76
N LYS A 299 -21.71 -6.35 -7.71
CA LYS A 299 -20.63 -6.36 -6.70
C LYS A 299 -19.97 -7.73 -6.60
N THR A 300 -18.65 -7.79 -6.72
CA THR A 300 -17.89 -9.04 -6.48
C THR A 300 -17.69 -9.38 -5.00
N GLY A 301 -17.95 -8.42 -4.12
CA GLY A 301 -17.93 -8.55 -2.66
C GLY A 301 -19.27 -8.18 -2.02
N SER A 302 -19.26 -7.92 -0.71
CA SER A 302 -20.46 -7.52 0.02
C SER A 302 -20.96 -6.14 -0.42
N PRO A 303 -22.28 -5.96 -0.66
CA PRO A 303 -22.85 -4.64 -0.90
C PRO A 303 -22.70 -3.71 0.30
N PRO A 304 -22.81 -2.38 0.10
CA PRO A 304 -22.86 -1.40 1.19
C PRO A 304 -23.91 -1.75 2.25
N SER A 305 -23.66 -1.36 3.51
CA SER A 305 -24.66 -1.49 4.57
C SER A 305 -25.79 -0.48 4.35
N ALA A 306 -26.99 -0.76 4.88
CA ALA A 306 -28.10 0.19 4.79
C ALA A 306 -27.77 1.52 5.47
N THR A 307 -27.10 1.47 6.62
CA THR A 307 -26.62 2.65 7.35
C THR A 307 -25.67 3.51 6.53
N MET A 308 -24.74 2.90 5.76
CA MET A 308 -23.87 3.65 4.86
C MET A 308 -24.65 4.39 3.77
N VAL A 309 -25.71 3.77 3.25
CA VAL A 309 -26.56 4.39 2.22
C VAL A 309 -27.42 5.50 2.82
N GLU A 310 -28.03 5.27 3.99
CA GLU A 310 -28.83 6.24 4.72
C GLU A 310 -28.02 7.50 5.10
N GLN A 311 -26.77 7.32 5.50
CA GLN A 311 -25.83 8.42 5.80
C GLN A 311 -25.22 9.05 4.52
N GLY A 312 -25.45 8.43 3.36
CA GLY A 312 -24.97 8.86 2.05
C GLY A 312 -23.47 8.71 1.83
N PHE A 313 -22.87 7.69 2.42
CA PHE A 313 -21.49 7.25 2.14
C PHE A 313 -21.42 6.23 1.01
N ALA A 314 -22.57 5.79 0.48
CA ALA A 314 -22.71 4.95 -0.69
C ALA A 314 -23.82 5.50 -1.58
N LEU A 315 -23.48 6.48 -2.42
CA LEU A 315 -24.39 7.25 -3.28
C LEU A 315 -24.39 6.76 -4.72
N GLN A 316 -23.39 5.97 -5.15
CA GLN A 316 -23.21 5.54 -6.55
C GLN A 316 -24.55 5.12 -7.21
N LEU A 317 -25.29 4.22 -6.57
CA LEU A 317 -26.55 3.68 -7.11
C LEU A 317 -27.66 4.75 -7.21
N GLY A 318 -27.78 5.61 -6.19
CA GLY A 318 -28.72 6.72 -6.20
C GLY A 318 -28.36 7.77 -7.26
N VAL A 319 -27.07 8.07 -7.45
CA VAL A 319 -26.62 9.07 -8.44
C VAL A 319 -26.85 8.57 -9.87
N VAL A 320 -26.63 7.28 -10.14
CA VAL A 320 -27.04 6.68 -11.43
C VAL A 320 -28.55 6.78 -11.63
N GLY A 321 -29.35 6.55 -10.58
CA GLY A 321 -30.78 6.80 -10.60
C GLY A 321 -31.14 8.26 -10.92
N LEU A 322 -30.45 9.23 -10.33
CA LEU A 322 -30.64 10.66 -10.63
C LEU A 322 -30.28 11.01 -12.08
N ILE A 323 -29.21 10.40 -12.63
CA ILE A 323 -28.83 10.56 -14.04
C ILE A 323 -29.93 10.00 -14.95
N ALA A 324 -30.45 8.80 -14.65
CA ALA A 324 -31.55 8.20 -15.40
C ALA A 324 -32.83 9.05 -15.33
N GLN A 325 -33.21 9.52 -14.14
CA GLN A 325 -34.34 10.42 -13.93
C GLN A 325 -34.18 11.76 -14.68
N ALA A 326 -32.95 12.24 -14.85
CA ALA A 326 -32.65 13.46 -15.61
C ALA A 326 -32.65 13.23 -17.14
N GLY A 327 -32.90 12.01 -17.62
CA GLY A 327 -32.79 11.66 -19.04
C GLY A 327 -31.35 11.65 -19.55
N GLY A 328 -30.37 11.48 -18.66
CA GLY A 328 -28.94 11.54 -18.97
C GLY A 328 -28.35 10.27 -19.57
N ILE A 329 -29.18 9.26 -19.85
CA ILE A 329 -28.78 7.97 -20.44
C ILE A 329 -29.52 7.81 -21.77
N ASP A 330 -28.77 7.69 -22.85
CA ASP A 330 -29.32 7.64 -24.21
C ASP A 330 -30.23 6.42 -24.43
N GLY A 331 -31.40 6.64 -25.03
CA GLY A 331 -32.33 5.56 -25.42
C GLY A 331 -33.14 4.97 -24.27
N LEU A 332 -33.02 5.51 -23.06
CA LEU A 332 -33.73 5.04 -21.87
C LEU A 332 -34.99 5.86 -21.60
N ALA A 333 -36.11 5.20 -21.34
CA ALA A 333 -37.38 5.84 -20.98
C ALA A 333 -38.03 5.11 -19.79
N GLY A 334 -38.44 5.86 -18.78
CA GLY A 334 -39.06 5.37 -17.55
C GLY A 334 -38.52 6.08 -16.31
N GLU A 335 -39.29 6.08 -15.22
CA GLU A 335 -38.83 6.61 -13.93
C GLU A 335 -38.08 5.51 -13.15
N PRO A 336 -36.92 5.81 -12.53
CA PRO A 336 -36.24 4.88 -11.65
C PRO A 336 -37.09 4.57 -10.41
N GLY A 337 -37.48 3.31 -10.24
CA GLY A 337 -38.36 2.83 -9.16
C GLY A 337 -37.72 1.74 -8.28
N ALA A 338 -36.73 1.02 -8.79
CA ALA A 338 -36.02 -0.02 -8.05
C ALA A 338 -34.50 0.17 -8.08
N PHE A 339 -33.84 -0.17 -6.98
CA PHE A 339 -32.40 0.00 -6.79
C PHE A 339 -31.84 -1.27 -6.17
N GLU A 340 -30.88 -1.90 -6.83
CA GLU A 340 -30.42 -3.23 -6.45
C GLU A 340 -28.91 -3.39 -6.56
N TYR A 341 -28.31 -3.92 -5.50
CA TYR A 341 -26.96 -4.45 -5.51
C TYR A 341 -27.02 -5.96 -5.71
N TRP A 342 -26.48 -6.43 -6.83
CA TRP A 342 -26.36 -7.86 -7.14
C TRP A 342 -24.96 -8.31 -6.76
N SER A 343 -24.84 -8.97 -5.61
CA SER A 343 -23.56 -9.45 -5.12
C SER A 343 -23.29 -10.90 -5.54
N LEU A 344 -22.14 -11.10 -6.19
CA LEU A 344 -21.56 -12.39 -6.53
C LEU A 344 -20.85 -13.05 -5.32
N GLY A 345 -21.00 -12.48 -4.13
CA GLY A 345 -20.45 -12.99 -2.88
C GLY A 345 -21.11 -14.29 -2.42
N ARG A 346 -20.52 -14.91 -1.40
CA ARG A 346 -21.09 -16.10 -0.77
C ARG A 346 -22.36 -15.73 0.00
N ASN A 347 -23.43 -16.50 -0.23
CA ASN A 347 -24.68 -16.43 0.51
C ASN A 347 -24.78 -17.66 1.43
N LYS A 348 -25.19 -17.46 2.68
CA LYS A 348 -25.30 -18.54 3.68
C LYS A 348 -26.35 -19.59 3.30
N ASP A 349 -27.42 -19.17 2.62
CA ASP A 349 -28.58 -20.04 2.36
C ASP A 349 -28.56 -20.65 0.95
N ARG A 350 -27.98 -19.93 -0.03
CA ARG A 350 -28.01 -20.29 -1.46
C ARG A 350 -26.63 -20.59 -2.07
N GLY A 351 -25.57 -20.59 -1.25
CA GLY A 351 -24.20 -20.77 -1.72
C GLY A 351 -23.59 -19.47 -2.26
N PHE A 352 -24.02 -19.01 -3.43
CA PHE A 352 -23.54 -17.77 -4.05
C PHE A 352 -24.70 -16.94 -4.59
N GLY A 353 -24.51 -15.63 -4.67
CA GLY A 353 -25.52 -14.71 -5.19
C GLY A 353 -26.48 -14.19 -4.12
N LEU A 354 -26.65 -12.88 -4.09
CA LEU A 354 -27.70 -12.22 -3.32
C LEU A 354 -28.05 -10.87 -3.96
N VAL A 355 -29.34 -10.53 -3.93
CA VAL A 355 -29.83 -9.18 -4.22
C VAL A 355 -30.03 -8.45 -2.91
N LYS A 356 -29.52 -7.23 -2.81
CA LYS A 356 -29.78 -6.33 -1.70
C LYS A 356 -30.26 -4.99 -2.23
N SER A 357 -31.36 -4.49 -1.69
CA SER A 357 -31.86 -3.16 -2.02
C SER A 357 -31.57 -2.16 -0.89
N PRO A 358 -31.17 -0.92 -1.19
CA PRO A 358 -31.13 0.15 -0.21
C PRO A 358 -32.51 0.75 0.12
N VAL A 359 -33.55 0.36 -0.64
CA VAL A 359 -34.93 0.80 -0.41
C VAL A 359 -35.78 -0.32 0.20
N LYS A 360 -36.79 0.04 0.98
CA LYS A 360 -37.70 -0.93 1.61
C LYS A 360 -38.50 -1.65 0.54
N ALA A 361 -38.41 -2.97 0.57
CA ALA A 361 -39.35 -3.88 -0.07
C ALA A 361 -40.25 -4.54 1.00
N PRO A 362 -41.42 -5.10 0.64
CA PRO A 362 -42.25 -5.84 1.58
C PRO A 362 -41.42 -6.93 2.30
N GLY A 363 -41.22 -6.77 3.61
CA GLY A 363 -40.43 -7.70 4.45
C GLY A 363 -39.03 -7.23 4.87
N ASN A 364 -38.52 -6.11 4.34
CA ASN A 364 -37.21 -5.56 4.72
C ASN A 364 -37.33 -4.29 5.59
N ARG A 365 -36.96 -4.37 6.87
CA ARG A 365 -37.15 -3.28 7.86
C ARG A 365 -36.04 -2.23 7.90
N ALA A 366 -34.88 -2.47 7.30
CA ALA A 366 -33.66 -1.68 7.50
C ALA A 366 -33.25 -0.91 6.23
N ALA A 367 -34.17 -0.19 5.58
CA ALA A 367 -33.91 0.51 4.33
C ALA A 367 -34.68 1.83 4.26
N MET A 368 -34.33 2.72 3.34
CA MET A 368 -35.06 3.98 3.11
C MET A 368 -36.39 3.71 2.41
N GLN A 369 -37.40 4.59 2.54
CA GLN A 369 -38.58 4.45 1.68
C GLN A 369 -38.17 4.70 0.22
N PRO A 370 -38.73 3.95 -0.75
CA PRO A 370 -38.42 4.15 -2.17
C PRO A 370 -38.58 5.61 -2.62
N GLU A 371 -39.65 6.27 -2.16
CA GLU A 371 -39.95 7.69 -2.43
C GLU A 371 -38.92 8.67 -1.87
N ASP A 372 -38.21 8.31 -0.79
CA ASP A 372 -37.22 9.17 -0.13
C ASP A 372 -35.80 9.00 -0.69
N PHE A 373 -35.54 7.89 -1.40
CA PHE A 373 -34.18 7.50 -1.78
C PHE A 373 -33.50 8.49 -2.75
N LEU A 374 -34.15 8.79 -3.88
CA LEU A 374 -33.62 9.76 -4.85
C LEU A 374 -33.61 11.19 -4.30
N PRO A 375 -34.67 11.70 -3.64
CA PRO A 375 -34.63 13.02 -3.01
C PRO A 375 -33.47 13.18 -2.01
N THR A 376 -33.25 12.18 -1.16
CA THR A 376 -32.16 12.23 -0.17
C THR A 376 -30.79 12.14 -0.83
N THR A 377 -30.63 11.28 -1.83
CA THR A 377 -29.39 11.21 -2.64
C THR A 377 -29.10 12.58 -3.28
N ARG A 378 -30.12 13.26 -3.79
CA ARG A 378 -29.99 14.59 -4.41
C ARG A 378 -29.52 15.64 -3.40
N VAL A 379 -30.03 15.60 -2.17
CA VAL A 379 -29.57 16.47 -1.07
C VAL A 379 -28.09 16.23 -0.80
N TYR A 380 -27.68 14.97 -0.59
CA TYR A 380 -26.27 14.66 -0.32
C TYR A 380 -25.32 15.02 -1.46
N LEU A 381 -25.75 14.83 -2.70
CA LEU A 381 -24.97 15.23 -3.88
C LEU A 381 -24.78 16.75 -3.94
N ARG A 382 -25.85 17.52 -3.76
CA ARG A 382 -25.79 18.99 -3.75
C ARG A 382 -24.96 19.51 -2.58
N GLU A 383 -25.11 18.91 -1.40
CA GLU A 383 -24.30 19.25 -0.23
C GLU A 383 -22.81 19.05 -0.52
N ALA A 384 -22.44 17.91 -1.12
CA ALA A 384 -21.04 17.63 -1.45
C ALA A 384 -20.47 18.62 -2.48
N ILE A 385 -21.24 18.94 -3.52
CA ILE A 385 -20.85 19.95 -4.52
C ILE A 385 -20.69 21.32 -3.86
N ALA A 386 -21.65 21.73 -3.05
CA ALA A 386 -21.67 23.03 -2.40
C ALA A 386 -20.51 23.21 -1.41
N ARG A 387 -20.13 22.16 -0.68
CA ARG A 387 -19.06 22.22 0.34
C ARG A 387 -17.66 22.21 -0.26
N TRP A 388 -17.37 21.23 -1.12
CA TRP A 388 -15.99 20.96 -1.56
C TRP A 388 -15.66 21.43 -2.98
N ILE A 389 -16.64 21.41 -3.90
CA ILE A 389 -16.38 21.75 -5.31
C ILE A 389 -16.57 23.24 -5.56
N LEU A 390 -17.70 23.79 -5.10
CA LEU A 390 -18.05 25.21 -5.26
C LEU A 390 -17.76 26.04 -4.01
N GLY A 391 -17.67 25.40 -2.85
CA GLY A 391 -17.50 26.04 -1.54
C GLY A 391 -16.05 26.29 -1.15
N ASP A 392 -15.83 26.45 0.14
CA ASP A 392 -14.53 26.75 0.76
C ASP A 392 -14.11 25.75 1.84
N GLU A 393 -14.69 24.55 1.86
CA GLU A 393 -14.33 23.56 2.86
C GLU A 393 -13.02 22.83 2.51
N PRO A 394 -12.10 22.62 3.48
CA PRO A 394 -10.86 21.91 3.21
C PRO A 394 -11.11 20.42 2.98
N PHE A 395 -10.27 19.80 2.13
CA PHE A 395 -10.30 18.36 1.88
C PHE A 395 -9.62 17.60 3.03
N THR A 396 -10.30 17.57 4.17
CA THR A 396 -9.78 17.07 5.45
C THR A 396 -9.50 15.56 5.40
N ALA A 397 -8.31 15.16 5.84
CA ALA A 397 -7.86 13.77 5.86
C ALA A 397 -8.65 12.89 6.83
N ARG A 398 -9.24 11.76 6.41
CA ARG A 398 -10.06 10.83 7.23
C ARG A 398 -11.23 11.49 7.95
N LEU A 399 -12.01 12.34 7.27
CA LEU A 399 -13.14 13.07 7.88
C LEU A 399 -14.03 12.14 8.73
N ASN A 400 -14.32 10.94 8.22
CA ASN A 400 -15.07 9.89 8.91
C ASN A 400 -14.17 8.66 9.17
N PRO A 401 -13.64 8.48 10.41
CA PRO A 401 -12.73 7.38 10.75
C PRO A 401 -13.38 5.98 10.68
N ASP A 402 -14.70 5.91 10.90
CA ASP A 402 -15.45 4.65 10.96
C ASP A 402 -15.76 4.04 9.59
N LEU A 403 -15.50 4.77 8.51
CA LEU A 403 -15.73 4.28 7.16
C LEU A 403 -14.59 3.37 6.70
N PRO A 404 -14.90 2.23 6.05
CA PRO A 404 -13.89 1.41 5.40
C PRO A 404 -13.11 2.25 4.38
N ASN A 405 -11.78 2.21 4.45
CA ASN A 405 -10.95 3.01 3.56
C ASN A 405 -9.91 2.16 2.83
N TYR A 406 -9.54 2.62 1.64
CA TYR A 406 -8.36 2.16 0.93
C TYR A 406 -7.13 2.90 1.50
N SER A 407 -6.04 2.20 1.76
CA SER A 407 -4.83 2.76 2.39
C SER A 407 -3.90 3.50 1.42
N ASP A 408 -4.33 3.72 0.17
CA ASP A 408 -3.49 4.21 -0.93
C ASP A 408 -2.84 5.57 -0.66
N TYR A 409 -3.47 6.39 0.19
CA TYR A 409 -3.00 7.74 0.51
C TYR A 409 -2.59 7.93 1.98
N ASP A 410 -2.59 6.87 2.80
CA ASP A 410 -2.32 6.98 4.24
C ASP A 410 -0.93 7.59 4.52
N GLN A 411 0.07 7.22 3.72
CA GLN A 411 1.42 7.80 3.80
C GLN A 411 1.41 9.30 3.47
N LEU A 412 0.72 9.72 2.40
CA LEU A 412 0.63 11.14 2.02
C LEU A 412 -0.13 11.95 3.08
N MET A 413 -1.12 11.34 3.71
CA MET A 413 -1.87 11.93 4.82
C MET A 413 -1.05 12.00 6.10
N ARG A 414 0.13 11.35 6.13
CA ARG A 414 0.96 11.14 7.33
C ARG A 414 0.11 10.61 8.48
N LEU A 415 -0.77 9.66 8.17
CA LEU A 415 -1.87 9.23 9.04
C LEU A 415 -1.36 8.80 10.42
N ASP A 416 -0.33 7.95 10.47
CA ASP A 416 0.31 7.45 11.70
C ASP A 416 0.86 8.57 12.59
N GLU A 417 1.17 9.74 12.02
CA GLU A 417 1.71 10.84 12.79
C GLU A 417 0.65 11.63 13.54
N TRP A 418 -0.64 11.44 13.30
CA TRP A 418 -1.68 12.20 14.02
C TRP A 418 -2.90 11.38 14.40
N GLN A 419 -3.12 10.24 13.76
CA GLN A 419 -4.14 9.28 14.14
C GLN A 419 -3.82 8.71 15.53
N GLY A 420 -4.83 8.62 16.41
CA GLY A 420 -4.64 8.17 17.80
C GLY A 420 -4.26 9.27 18.80
N ARG A 421 -3.97 10.51 18.34
CA ARG A 421 -3.82 11.68 19.25
C ARG A 421 -5.15 12.23 19.74
N ALA A 422 -6.26 11.87 19.09
CA ALA A 422 -7.60 12.33 19.40
C ALA A 422 -8.26 11.52 20.54
N VAL A 423 -7.61 11.41 21.71
CA VAL A 423 -8.29 11.21 23.00
C VAL A 423 -7.43 11.84 24.10
N ARG A 424 -7.58 13.14 24.30
CA ARG A 424 -7.50 13.85 25.59
C ARG A 424 -8.11 15.22 25.32
N GLY A 425 -9.44 15.25 25.42
CA GLY A 425 -10.14 16.52 25.51
C GLY A 425 -9.66 17.24 26.77
N ASP A 426 -9.32 18.51 26.63
CA ASP A 426 -9.27 19.43 27.74
C ASP A 426 -10.65 19.40 28.41
N THR A 427 -10.69 18.89 29.64
CA THR A 427 -11.73 19.21 30.63
C THR A 427 -11.34 20.46 31.39
#